data_AF-A0A812RSJ8-F1
#
_entry.id   AF-A0A812RSJ8-F1
#
_cell.length_a   1.000
_cell.length_b   1.000
_cell.length_c   1.000
_cell.angle_alpha   90.00
_cell.angle_beta   90.00
_cell.angle_gamma   90.00
#
_symmetry.space_group_name_H-M   'P 1'
#
loop_
_entity.id
_entity.type
_entity.pdbx_description
1 polymer ?
#
loop_
_entity_poly.entity_id
_entity_poly.type
_entity_poly.pdbx_seq_one_letter_code
_entity_poly.pdbx_strand_id
1 'polypeptide(L)' 'ALLLAPWLAQNLGPVSPISADPDAQHGILHRLDAETSGPLVCATSYTGYALAMLQFGSRNVIK' A
#
# COMPACT_ATOMS: atom_id res chain seq x y z
N ALA A 1 -10.40 5.98 2.51
CA ALA A 1 -9.42 5.27 3.36
C ALA A 1 -10.05 4.21 4.26
N LEU A 2 -11.12 4.53 5.01
CA LEU A 2 -11.74 3.63 6.00
C LEU A 2 -12.15 2.23 5.47
N LEU A 3 -12.55 2.12 4.21
CA LEU A 3 -12.94 0.83 3.61
C LEU A 3 -11.79 0.08 2.93
N LEU A 4 -10.69 0.77 2.60
CA LEU A 4 -9.62 0.18 1.79
C LEU A 4 -8.79 -0.82 2.59
N ALA A 5 -8.37 -0.45 3.81
CA ALA A 5 -7.56 -1.33 4.66
C ALA A 5 -8.27 -2.67 4.98
N PRO A 6 -9.54 -2.67 5.43
CA PRO A 6 -10.31 -3.91 5.59
C PRO A 6 -10.44 -4.70 4.29
N TRP A 7 -10.65 -4.02 3.16
CA TRP A 7 -10.76 -4.67 1.86
C TRP A 7 -9.44 -5.36 1.45
N LEU A 8 -8.30 -4.70 1.64
CA LEU A 8 -6.98 -5.28 1.35
C LEU A 8 -6.70 -6.50 2.24
N ALA A 9 -6.95 -6.39 3.54
CA ALA A 9 -6.77 -7.49 4.48
C ALA A 9 -7.65 -8.70 4.11
N GLN A 10 -8.90 -8.46 3.70
CA GLN A 10 -9.83 -9.53 3.33
C GLN A 10 -9.50 -10.17 1.97
N ASN A 11 -9.14 -9.38 0.96
CA ASN A 11 -9.00 -9.87 -0.42
C ASN A 11 -7.56 -10.28 -0.76
N LEU A 12 -6.56 -9.59 -0.19
CA LEU A 12 -5.14 -9.84 -0.49
C LEU A 12 -4.39 -10.46 0.68
N GLY A 13 -4.85 -10.29 1.93
CA GLY A 13 -4.24 -10.91 3.11
C GLY A 13 -3.98 -12.42 2.99
N PRO A 14 -4.89 -13.24 2.42
CA PRO A 14 -4.66 -14.67 2.26
C PRO A 14 -3.48 -15.06 1.36
N VAL A 15 -3.10 -14.20 0.41
CA VAL A 15 -2.03 -14.45 -0.57
C VAL A 15 -0.80 -13.56 -0.36
N SER A 16 -0.95 -12.48 0.41
CA SER A 16 0.08 -11.48 0.67
C SER A 16 0.00 -11.05 2.13
N PRO A 17 0.85 -11.62 3.02
CA PRO A 17 0.77 -11.36 4.46
C PRO A 17 0.86 -9.88 4.85
N ILE A 18 1.63 -9.08 4.11
CA ILE A 18 1.75 -7.63 4.36
C ILE A 18 0.41 -6.91 4.20
N SER A 19 -0.51 -7.42 3.36
CA SER A 19 -1.83 -6.81 3.16
C SER A 19 -2.73 -6.97 4.39
N ALA A 20 -2.46 -7.96 5.25
CA ALA A 20 -3.16 -8.16 6.52
C ALA A 20 -2.47 -7.45 7.71
N ASP A 21 -1.27 -6.90 7.52
CA ASP A 21 -0.46 -6.31 8.58
C ASP A 21 -0.76 -4.79 8.74
N PRO A 22 -1.39 -4.36 9.84
CA PRO A 22 -1.67 -2.94 10.09
C PRO A 22 -0.39 -2.12 10.38
N ASP A 23 0.66 -2.73 10.94
CA ASP A 23 1.92 -2.05 11.25
C ASP A 23 2.69 -1.72 9.96
N ALA A 24 2.51 -2.53 8.92
CA ALA A 24 2.99 -2.28 7.57
C ALA A 24 1.99 -1.49 6.70
N GLN A 25 0.98 -0.85 7.31
CA GLN A 25 -0.07 -0.07 6.62
C GLN A 25 -0.80 -0.86 5.53
N HIS A 26 -0.97 -2.17 5.69
CA HIS A 26 -1.55 -3.07 4.69
C HIS A 26 -0.80 -3.06 3.33
N GLY A 27 0.48 -2.66 3.35
CA GLY A 27 1.30 -2.52 2.15
C GLY A 27 0.99 -1.28 1.30
N ILE A 28 0.14 -0.35 1.74
CA ILE A 28 -0.20 0.87 0.98
C ILE A 28 1.03 1.78 0.87
N LEU A 29 1.44 2.10 -0.36
CA LEU A 29 2.69 2.85 -0.60
C LEU A 29 2.51 4.37 -0.72
N HIS A 30 1.32 4.82 -1.10
CA HIS A 30 0.98 6.23 -1.17
C HIS A 30 -0.52 6.42 -0.99
N ARG A 31 -0.95 7.67 -0.84
CA ARG A 31 -2.36 8.04 -0.64
C ARG A 31 -2.88 8.83 -1.83
N LEU A 32 -4.19 8.74 -2.02
CA LEU A 32 -5.01 9.65 -2.80
C LEU A 32 -6.00 10.33 -1.84
N ASP A 33 -6.40 11.55 -2.15
CA ASP A 33 -7.45 12.24 -1.39
C ASP A 33 -8.81 11.54 -1.59
N ALA A 34 -9.75 11.76 -0.67
CA ALA A 34 -11.00 11.00 -0.60
C ALA A 34 -11.79 11.01 -1.93
N GLU A 35 -11.82 12.16 -2.60
CA GLU A 35 -12.53 12.38 -3.87
C GLU A 35 -11.59 12.34 -5.08
N THR A 36 -10.36 11.84 -4.92
CA THR A 36 -9.40 11.66 -6.02
C THR A 36 -9.38 10.20 -6.45
N SER A 37 -9.77 9.97 -7.70
CA SER A 37 -9.58 8.69 -8.37
C SER A 37 -8.20 8.62 -9.00
N GLY A 38 -7.67 7.41 -9.16
CA GLY A 38 -6.37 7.19 -9.75
C GLY A 38 -5.75 5.87 -9.33
N PRO A 39 -4.56 5.55 -9.86
CA PRO A 39 -3.82 4.38 -9.44
C PRO A 39 -3.40 4.51 -7.97
N LEU A 40 -3.56 3.41 -7.22
CA LEU A 40 -3.04 3.26 -5.88
C LEU A 40 -2.16 2.01 -5.83
N VAL A 41 -0.90 2.17 -5.43
CA VAL A 41 0.03 1.04 -5.38
C VAL A 41 0.06 0.43 -3.98
N CYS A 42 -0.09 -0.90 -3.93
CA CYS A 42 0.08 -1.71 -2.72
C CYS A 42 1.21 -2.72 -2.93
N ALA A 43 2.12 -2.83 -1.96
CA ALA A 43 3.18 -3.81 -1.96
C ALA A 43 2.64 -5.21 -1.62
N THR A 44 3.19 -6.24 -2.25
CA THR A 44 2.82 -7.64 -1.99
C THR A 44 3.79 -8.38 -1.06
N SER A 45 4.87 -7.71 -0.66
CA SER A 45 5.88 -8.23 0.28
C SER A 45 6.49 -7.11 1.11
N TYR A 46 7.00 -7.44 2.30
CA TYR A 46 7.70 -6.52 3.19
C TYR A 46 8.95 -5.89 2.54
N THR A 47 9.73 -6.69 1.81
CA THR A 47 10.90 -6.18 1.09
C THR A 47 10.50 -5.17 0.00
N GLY A 48 9.48 -5.50 -0.79
CA GLY A 48 8.96 -4.59 -1.82
C GLY A 48 8.42 -3.29 -1.22
N TYR A 49 7.74 -3.38 -0.07
CA TYR A 49 7.28 -2.22 0.68
C TYR A 49 8.44 -1.32 1.11
N ALA A 50 9.43 -1.87 1.80
CA ALA A 50 10.59 -1.11 2.27
C ALA A 50 11.35 -0.43 1.11
N LEU A 51 11.59 -1.15 0.01
CA LEU A 51 12.26 -0.59 -1.17
C LEU A 51 11.44 0.52 -1.82
N ALA A 52 10.14 0.32 -2.00
CA ALA A 52 9.28 1.34 -2.60
C ALA A 52 9.15 2.58 -1.71
N MET A 53 9.10 2.42 -0.38
CA MET A 53 9.11 3.55 0.55
C MET A 53 10.38 4.40 0.41
N LEU A 54 11.55 3.78 0.17
CA LEU A 54 12.78 4.52 -0.15
C LEU A 54 12.63 5.30 -1.47
N GLN A 55 12.01 4.73 -2.51
CA GLN A 55 11.80 5.42 -3.78
C GLN A 55 10.85 6.62 -3.64
N PHE A 56 9.73 6.46 -2.93
CA PHE A 56 8.80 7.55 -2.65
C PHE A 56 9.44 8.63 -1.77
N GLY A 57 10.15 8.24 -0.71
CA GLY A 57 10.85 9.16 0.19
C GLY A 57 11.96 9.94 -0.51
N SER A 58 12.65 9.33 -1.48
CA SER A 58 13.70 9.95 -2.28
C SER A 58 13.18 10.75 -3.47
N ARG A 59 11.86 10.80 -3.68
CA ARG A 59 11.20 11.47 -4.82
C ARG A 59 11.61 10.92 -6.19
N ASN A 60 11.93 9.63 -6.25
CA ASN A 60 12.27 8.94 -7.50
C ASN A 60 11.04 8.39 -8.26
N VAL A 61 9.84 8.52 -7.68
CA VAL A 61 8.59 8.06 -8.30
C VAL A 61 7.93 9.22 -9.04
N ILE A 62 7.72 9.03 -10.34
CA ILE A 62 6.88 9.90 -11.17
C ILE A 62 5.44 9.40 -11.05
N LYS A 63 4.51 10.29 -10.70
CA LYS A 63 3.09 10.00 -10.46
C LYS A 63 2.23 10.67 -11.51
#